data_AF-A0A7L2PIW2-F1
#
_entry.id   AF-A0A7L2PIW2-F1
#
_cell.length_a   1.000
_cell.length_b   1.000
_cell.length_c   1.000
_cell.angle_alpha   90.00
_cell.angle_beta   90.00
_cell.angle_gamma   90.00
#
_symmetry.space_group_name_H-M   'P 1'
#
loop_
_entity.id
_entity.type
_entity.pdbx_description
1 polymer ?
#
loop_
_entity_poly.entity_id
_entity_poly.type
_entity_poly.pdbx_seq_one_letter_code
_entity_poly.pdbx_strand_id
1 'polypeptide(L)'
;RKRLKPLRTVVAWRGRAEWDQVMVGLYCGDSRLQQDALDRVSAWKSRVGPKMPLVVDCTAELTHFKVLDSSVRLKSHELILSYGLALVRFVNLITERKQKMVSIPLRQLDREITLIRVDITMWVVDLHHELTHGKLPWLALCCKG
;
A
#
# COMPACT_ATOMS: atom_id res chain seq x y z
N ARG A 1 9.35 -39.53 -10.49
CA ARG A 1 8.80 -38.16 -10.26
C ARG A 1 9.65 -37.46 -9.18
N LYS A 2 10.55 -36.54 -9.55
CA LYS A 2 11.35 -35.77 -8.58
C LYS A 2 10.42 -34.76 -7.88
N ARG A 3 10.18 -34.92 -6.56
CA ARG A 3 9.54 -33.89 -5.74
C ARG A 3 10.43 -32.65 -5.79
N LEU A 4 9.96 -31.57 -6.43
CA LEU A 4 10.57 -30.25 -6.29
C LEU A 4 10.59 -29.90 -4.80
N LYS A 5 11.79 -29.66 -4.25
CA LYS A 5 11.93 -29.18 -2.86
C LYS A 5 11.15 -27.86 -2.75
N PRO A 6 10.39 -27.62 -1.66
CA PRO A 6 9.72 -26.35 -1.48
C PRO A 6 10.77 -25.24 -1.54
N LEU A 7 10.53 -24.22 -2.35
CA LEU A 7 11.37 -23.02 -2.35
C LEU A 7 11.34 -22.45 -0.93
N ARG A 8 12.51 -22.32 -0.30
CA ARG A 8 12.62 -21.65 1.00
C ARG A 8 12.42 -20.16 0.76
N THR A 9 11.22 -19.67 1.04
CA THR A 9 10.93 -18.23 1.00
C THR A 9 11.65 -17.56 2.16
N VAL A 10 12.63 -16.71 1.83
CA VAL A 10 13.31 -15.87 2.82
C VAL A 10 12.42 -14.65 3.10
N VAL A 11 12.18 -14.38 4.38
CA VAL A 11 11.35 -13.26 4.86
C VAL A 11 12.18 -12.30 5.71
N ALA A 12 11.72 -11.06 5.85
CA ALA A 12 12.46 -10.01 6.55
C ALA A 12 12.28 -10.04 8.08
N TRP A 13 11.19 -10.65 8.54
CA TRP A 13 10.88 -10.86 9.95
C TRP A 13 11.48 -12.17 10.46
N ARG A 14 11.83 -12.19 11.75
CA ARG A 14 12.41 -13.32 12.49
C ARG A 14 11.47 -14.52 12.58
N GLY A 15 10.16 -14.27 12.66
CA GLY A 15 9.18 -15.34 12.81
C GLY A 15 7.74 -14.83 12.78
N ARG A 16 6.79 -15.75 12.84
CA ARG A 16 5.35 -15.46 12.70
C ARG A 16 4.84 -14.47 13.76
N ALA A 17 5.30 -14.59 15.00
CA ALA A 17 4.90 -13.69 16.08
C ALA A 17 5.29 -12.23 15.81
N GLU A 18 6.48 -11.99 15.25
CA GLU A 18 6.90 -10.63 14.89
C GLU A 18 6.05 -10.05 13.77
N TRP A 19 5.72 -10.88 12.77
CA TRP A 19 4.82 -10.50 11.70
C TRP A 19 3.43 -10.12 12.23
N ASP A 20 2.84 -10.97 13.08
CA ASP A 20 1.50 -10.71 13.62
C ASP A 20 1.48 -9.46 14.50
N GLN A 21 2.53 -9.22 15.30
CA GLN A 21 2.65 -8.00 16.11
C GLN A 21 2.69 -6.74 15.23
N VAL A 22 3.52 -6.72 14.18
CA VAL A 22 3.63 -5.57 13.28
C VAL A 22 2.34 -5.35 12.52
N MET A 23 1.67 -6.43 12.06
CA MET A 23 0.37 -6.32 11.41
C MET A 23 -0.65 -5.68 12.34
N VAL A 24 -0.79 -6.17 13.58
CA VAL A 24 -1.70 -5.55 14.56
C VAL A 24 -1.35 -4.09 14.81
N GLY A 25 -0.06 -3.77 14.94
CA GLY A 25 0.42 -2.39 15.13
C GLY A 25 0.09 -1.45 13.96
N LEU A 26 0.24 -1.89 12.71
CA LEU A 26 -0.09 -1.07 11.53
C LEU A 26 -1.60 -0.76 11.45
N TYR A 27 -2.45 -1.74 11.74
CA TYR A 27 -3.91 -1.60 11.65
C TYR A 27 -4.57 -1.04 12.92
N CYS A 28 -3.84 -0.86 14.01
CA CYS A 28 -4.41 -0.27 15.22
C CYS A 28 -4.68 1.23 15.04
N GLY A 29 -5.56 1.79 15.87
CA GLY A 29 -5.88 3.22 15.86
C GLY A 29 -4.91 4.10 16.67
N ASP A 30 -3.90 3.51 17.31
CA ASP A 30 -2.96 4.23 18.17
C ASP A 30 -1.71 4.65 17.38
N SER A 31 -1.50 5.96 17.24
CA SER A 31 -0.38 6.52 16.48
C SER A 31 0.99 6.10 16.99
N ARG A 32 1.16 5.82 18.30
CA ARG A 32 2.43 5.37 18.87
C ARG A 32 2.73 3.93 18.45
N LEU A 33 1.75 3.05 18.57
CA LEU A 33 1.88 1.65 18.15
C LEU A 33 2.05 1.53 16.63
N GLN A 34 1.41 2.41 15.85
CA GLN A 34 1.65 2.53 14.42
C GLN A 34 3.09 2.95 14.13
N GLN A 35 3.63 3.96 14.82
CA GLN A 35 5.02 4.38 14.64
C GLN A 35 6.01 3.26 14.98
N ASP A 36 5.82 2.54 16.08
CA ASP A 36 6.65 1.39 16.45
C ASP A 36 6.63 0.29 15.37
N ALA A 37 5.44 0.03 14.80
CA ALA A 37 5.29 -0.92 13.70
C ALA A 37 5.99 -0.43 12.41
N LEU A 38 5.91 0.87 12.10
CA LEU A 38 6.58 1.48 10.95
C LEU A 38 8.11 1.44 11.07
N ASP A 39 8.64 1.70 12.26
CA ASP A 39 10.08 1.57 12.54
C ASP A 39 10.53 0.12 12.34
N ARG A 40 9.68 -0.84 12.72
CA ARG A 40 9.94 -2.27 12.49
C ARG A 40 9.94 -2.64 11.02
N VAL A 41 8.99 -2.15 10.23
CA VAL A 41 8.97 -2.33 8.77
C VAL A 41 10.20 -1.68 8.12
N SER A 42 10.64 -0.52 8.61
CA SER A 42 11.86 0.13 8.14
C SER A 42 13.10 -0.73 8.40
N ALA A 43 13.18 -1.36 9.57
CA ALA A 43 14.23 -2.32 9.89
C ALA A 43 14.16 -3.60 9.05
N TRP A 44 12.98 -4.05 8.65
CA TRP A 44 12.84 -5.14 7.69
C TRP A 44 13.34 -4.71 6.31
N LYS A 45 12.99 -3.50 5.87
CA LYS A 45 13.35 -2.96 4.55
C LYS A 45 14.86 -2.82 4.41
N SER A 46 15.58 -2.42 5.45
CA SER A 46 17.05 -2.36 5.42
C SER A 46 17.72 -3.74 5.26
N ARG A 47 17.06 -4.83 5.68
CA ARG A 47 17.59 -6.20 5.55
C ARG A 47 17.39 -6.81 4.17
N VAL A 48 16.17 -6.68 3.63
CA VAL A 48 15.80 -7.33 2.35
C VAL A 48 15.84 -6.37 1.16
N GLY A 49 15.95 -5.06 1.42
CA GLY A 49 16.01 -4.00 0.42
C GLY A 49 14.86 -4.08 -0.58
N PRO A 50 15.15 -4.12 -1.89
CA PRO A 50 14.12 -4.14 -2.94
C PRO A 50 13.34 -5.46 -2.99
N LYS A 51 13.72 -6.49 -2.22
CA LYS A 51 12.99 -7.75 -2.12
C LYS A 51 11.85 -7.70 -1.10
N MET A 52 11.64 -6.56 -0.43
CA MET A 52 10.49 -6.35 0.43
C MET A 52 9.19 -6.57 -0.38
N PRO A 53 8.21 -7.32 0.12
CA PRO A 53 6.93 -7.43 -0.56
C PRO A 53 6.28 -6.06 -0.71
N LEU A 54 5.93 -5.70 -1.94
CA LEU A 54 5.37 -4.38 -2.27
C LEU A 54 4.09 -4.05 -1.46
N VAL A 55 3.28 -5.07 -1.09
CA VAL A 55 2.11 -4.90 -0.21
C VAL A 55 2.50 -4.32 1.15
N VAL A 56 3.61 -4.78 1.72
CA VAL A 56 4.10 -4.32 3.03
C VAL A 56 4.59 -2.88 2.93
N ASP A 57 5.34 -2.57 1.88
CA ASP A 57 5.81 -1.20 1.61
C ASP A 57 4.64 -0.22 1.41
N CYS A 58 3.67 -0.55 0.57
CA CYS A 58 2.49 0.31 0.34
C CYS A 58 1.68 0.53 1.62
N THR A 59 1.47 -0.53 2.42
CA THR A 59 0.72 -0.44 3.68
C THR A 59 1.44 0.45 4.70
N ALA A 60 2.77 0.31 4.80
CA ALA A 60 3.58 1.14 5.68
C ALA A 60 3.61 2.61 5.23
N GLU A 61 3.73 2.89 3.94
CA GLU A 61 3.71 4.26 3.41
C GLU A 61 2.37 4.96 3.72
N LEU A 62 1.23 4.31 3.44
CA LEU A 62 -0.09 4.86 3.76
C LEU A 62 -0.27 5.11 5.26
N THR A 63 0.15 4.16 6.10
CA THR A 63 0.07 4.30 7.56
C THR A 63 0.95 5.42 8.07
N HIS A 64 2.17 5.56 7.54
CA HIS A 64 3.10 6.63 7.90
C HIS A 64 2.54 8.01 7.58
N PHE A 65 1.94 8.20 6.41
CA PHE A 65 1.32 9.47 6.05
C PHE A 65 0.09 9.78 6.90
N LYS A 66 -0.67 8.77 7.31
CA LYS A 66 -1.76 8.91 8.30
C LYS A 66 -1.27 9.39 9.66
N VAL A 67 -0.19 8.81 10.16
CA VAL A 67 0.43 9.25 11.42
C VAL A 67 0.97 10.68 11.28
N LEU A 68 1.63 11.01 10.17
CA LEU A 68 2.17 12.35 9.93
C LEU A 68 1.08 13.42 9.82
N ASP A 69 -0.02 13.14 9.13
CA ASP A 69 -1.16 14.04 9.00
C ASP A 69 -1.75 14.38 10.37
N SER A 70 -1.92 13.38 11.24
CA SER A 70 -2.40 13.57 12.61
C SER A 70 -1.47 14.43 13.48
N SER A 71 -0.18 14.49 13.13
CA SER A 71 0.83 15.26 13.87
C SER A 71 1.00 16.70 13.38
N VAL A 72 0.30 17.12 12.31
CA VAL A 72 0.38 18.47 11.69
C VAL A 72 1.82 18.90 11.37
N ARG A 73 2.69 17.95 11.02
CA ARG A 73 4.13 18.21 10.79
C ARG A 73 4.47 18.61 9.36
N LEU A 74 3.58 18.37 8.40
CA LEU A 74 3.80 18.61 6.98
C LEU A 74 2.85 19.66 6.42
N LYS A 75 3.32 20.39 5.39
CA LYS A 75 2.47 21.32 4.65
C LYS A 75 1.46 20.54 3.81
N SER A 76 0.26 21.10 3.60
CA SER A 76 -0.83 20.42 2.89
C SER A 76 -0.43 19.87 1.51
N HIS A 77 0.43 20.57 0.76
CA HIS A 77 0.90 20.10 -0.54
C HIS A 77 1.84 18.87 -0.47
N GLU A 78 2.74 18.83 0.52
CA GLU A 78 3.64 17.70 0.74
C GLU A 78 2.86 16.45 1.14
N LEU A 79 1.81 16.62 1.97
CA LEU A 79 0.89 15.54 2.34
C LEU A 79 0.13 15.01 1.13
N ILE A 80 -0.43 15.89 0.29
CA ILE A 80 -1.19 15.46 -0.90
C ILE A 80 -0.31 14.63 -1.84
N LEU A 81 0.93 15.08 -2.10
CA LEU A 81 1.86 14.35 -2.97
C LEU A 81 2.27 13.00 -2.36
N SER A 82 2.48 12.98 -1.03
CA SER A 82 2.88 11.77 -0.30
C SER A 82 1.78 10.71 -0.29
N TYR A 83 0.56 11.08 0.10
CA TYR A 83 -0.61 10.21 0.02
C TYR A 83 -0.89 9.79 -1.42
N GLY A 84 -0.81 10.74 -2.35
CA GLY A 84 -1.05 10.50 -3.76
C GLY A 84 -0.14 9.41 -4.33
N LEU A 85 1.16 9.50 -4.06
CA LEU A 85 2.12 8.50 -4.50
C LEU A 85 1.85 7.12 -3.88
N ALA A 86 1.54 7.07 -2.59
CA ALA A 86 1.25 5.80 -1.90
C ALA A 86 -0.03 5.14 -2.44
N LEU A 87 -1.10 5.92 -2.66
CA LEU A 87 -2.35 5.46 -3.26
C LEU A 87 -2.13 4.95 -4.69
N VAL A 88 -1.36 5.67 -5.51
CA VAL A 88 -1.04 5.25 -6.86
C VAL A 88 -0.29 3.91 -6.86
N ARG A 89 0.69 3.74 -5.98
CA ARG A 89 1.42 2.47 -5.83
C ARG A 89 0.52 1.33 -5.38
N PHE A 90 -0.37 1.59 -4.42
CA PHE A 90 -1.33 0.60 -3.92
C PHE A 90 -2.30 0.14 -5.01
N VAL A 91 -2.94 1.07 -5.71
CA VAL A 91 -3.87 0.76 -6.80
C VAL A 91 -3.17 -0.01 -7.91
N ASN A 92 -1.97 0.42 -8.33
CA ASN A 92 -1.20 -0.32 -9.32
C ASN A 92 -0.88 -1.75 -8.84
N LEU A 93 -0.49 -1.94 -7.59
CA LEU A 93 -0.19 -3.28 -7.06
C LEU A 93 -1.39 -4.24 -7.14
N ILE A 94 -2.59 -3.76 -6.83
CA ILE A 94 -3.80 -4.60 -6.83
C ILE A 94 -4.37 -4.80 -8.26
N THR A 95 -4.05 -3.91 -9.21
CA THR A 95 -4.52 -4.00 -10.60
C THR A 95 -3.50 -4.65 -11.55
N GLU A 96 -2.21 -4.64 -11.23
CA GLU A 96 -1.10 -5.04 -12.11
C GLU A 96 -1.20 -6.48 -12.60
N ARG A 97 -1.63 -7.42 -11.74
CA ARG A 97 -1.78 -8.85 -12.12
C ARG A 97 -2.78 -9.05 -13.26
N LYS A 98 -3.79 -8.20 -13.36
CA LYS A 98 -4.83 -8.27 -14.40
C LYS A 98 -4.41 -7.51 -15.65
N GLN A 99 -3.80 -6.33 -15.49
CA GLN A 99 -3.27 -5.55 -16.62
C GLN A 99 -2.15 -6.27 -17.39
N LYS A 100 -1.33 -7.08 -16.72
CA LYS A 100 -0.30 -7.90 -17.39
C LYS A 100 -0.88 -9.06 -18.22
N MET A 101 -2.09 -9.51 -17.91
CA MET A 101 -2.77 -10.55 -18.69
C MET A 101 -3.53 -9.97 -19.87
N VAL A 102 -4.09 -8.76 -19.74
CA VAL A 102 -4.77 -8.06 -20.83
C VAL A 102 -4.52 -6.56 -20.69
N SER A 103 -4.04 -5.91 -21.77
CA SER A 103 -3.83 -4.45 -21.85
C SER A 103 -5.17 -3.72 -21.89
N ILE A 104 -5.87 -3.69 -20.76
CA ILE A 104 -7.18 -3.05 -20.61
C ILE A 104 -7.02 -1.81 -19.69
N PRO A 105 -7.64 -0.66 -20.03
CA PRO A 105 -7.73 0.50 -19.14
C PRO A 105 -8.35 0.16 -17.77
N LEU A 106 -7.84 0.77 -16.69
CA LEU A 106 -8.31 0.52 -15.31
C LEU A 106 -9.83 0.62 -15.14
N ARG A 107 -10.45 1.64 -15.74
CA ARG A 107 -11.91 1.86 -15.70
C ARG A 107 -12.72 0.73 -16.36
N GLN A 108 -12.13 0.00 -17.31
CA GLN A 108 -12.73 -1.20 -17.89
C GLN A 108 -12.46 -2.43 -17.02
N LEU A 109 -11.32 -2.47 -16.32
CA LEU A 109 -11.04 -3.47 -15.30
C LEU A 109 -12.03 -3.40 -14.13
N ASP A 110 -12.52 -2.22 -13.72
CA ASP A 110 -13.46 -2.12 -12.58
C ASP A 110 -14.66 -3.05 -12.71
N ARG A 111 -15.24 -3.16 -13.92
CA ARG A 111 -16.37 -4.07 -14.18
C ARG A 111 -16.02 -5.55 -13.97
N GLU A 112 -14.74 -5.92 -14.10
CA GLU A 112 -14.23 -7.28 -14.00
C GLU A 112 -13.49 -7.56 -12.66
N ILE A 113 -12.91 -6.53 -12.03
CA ILE A 113 -12.28 -6.56 -10.70
C ILE A 113 -13.36 -6.64 -9.61
N THR A 114 -14.48 -5.93 -9.74
CA THR A 114 -15.64 -6.07 -8.82
C THR A 114 -16.14 -7.52 -8.75
N LEU A 115 -15.90 -8.34 -9.79
CA LEU A 115 -16.23 -9.77 -9.82
C LEU A 115 -15.21 -10.68 -9.09
N ILE A 116 -14.02 -10.18 -8.70
CA ILE A 116 -12.99 -10.97 -8.00
C ILE A 116 -12.61 -10.29 -6.68
N ARG A 117 -13.45 -10.48 -5.65
CA ARG A 117 -13.18 -10.32 -4.19
C ARG A 117 -12.54 -9.01 -3.70
N VAL A 118 -12.17 -8.07 -4.56
CA VAL A 118 -11.59 -6.77 -4.23
C VAL A 118 -12.54 -5.76 -4.84
N ASP A 119 -13.53 -5.33 -4.07
CA ASP A 119 -14.46 -4.30 -4.49
C ASP A 119 -13.73 -2.94 -4.44
N ILE A 120 -12.89 -2.68 -5.45
CA ILE A 120 -12.32 -1.34 -5.63
C ILE A 120 -13.43 -0.49 -6.22
N THR A 121 -14.06 0.31 -5.38
CA THR A 121 -15.06 1.26 -5.82
C THR A 121 -14.49 2.23 -6.86
N MET A 122 -15.28 2.53 -7.89
CA MET A 122 -14.94 3.38 -9.03
C MET A 122 -14.27 4.72 -8.64
N TRP A 123 -14.65 5.31 -7.50
CA TRP A 123 -14.07 6.56 -7.02
C TRP A 123 -12.57 6.45 -6.66
N VAL A 124 -12.06 5.28 -6.27
CA VAL A 124 -10.63 5.06 -6.00
C VAL A 124 -9.84 5.04 -7.31
N VAL A 125 -10.42 4.49 -8.37
CA VAL A 125 -9.83 4.51 -9.72
C VAL A 125 -9.83 5.91 -10.31
N ASP A 126 -10.92 6.66 -10.11
CA ASP A 126 -10.98 8.07 -10.48
C ASP A 126 -9.94 8.90 -9.70
N LEU A 127 -9.77 8.64 -8.40
CA LEU A 127 -8.74 9.28 -7.58
C LEU A 127 -7.32 8.97 -8.10
N HIS A 128 -7.04 7.72 -8.46
CA HIS A 128 -5.77 7.35 -9.11
C HIS A 128 -5.56 8.12 -10.42
N HIS A 129 -6.60 8.22 -11.26
CA HIS A 129 -6.54 8.95 -12.52
C HIS A 129 -6.21 10.43 -12.31
N GLU A 130 -6.89 11.10 -11.36
CA GLU A 130 -6.61 12.49 -11.02
C GLU A 130 -5.19 12.70 -10.50
N LEU A 131 -4.69 11.78 -9.66
CA LEU A 131 -3.34 11.84 -9.09
C LEU A 131 -2.22 11.65 -10.13
N THR A 132 -2.49 10.93 -11.23
CA THR A 132 -1.48 10.59 -12.25
C THR A 132 -1.52 11.50 -13.47
N HIS A 133 -2.72 11.88 -13.90
CA HIS A 133 -2.96 12.54 -15.19
C HIS A 133 -3.90 13.75 -15.10
N GLY A 134 -4.62 13.92 -13.99
CA GLY A 134 -5.59 14.99 -13.82
C GLY A 134 -5.08 16.16 -12.98
N LYS A 135 -5.98 16.75 -12.20
CA LYS A 135 -5.65 17.85 -11.28
C LYS A 135 -5.40 17.28 -9.90
N LEU A 136 -4.39 17.84 -9.22
CA LEU A 136 -4.06 17.41 -7.87
C LEU A 136 -5.31 17.54 -6.96
N PRO A 137 -5.78 16.44 -6.34
CA PRO A 137 -6.98 16.45 -5.54
C PRO A 137 -6.77 17.16 -4.20
N TRP A 138 -7.89 17.49 -3.55
CA TRP A 138 -7.88 18.03 -2.19
C TRP A 138 -7.34 16.99 -1.20
N LEU A 139 -6.62 17.45 -0.17
CA LEU A 139 -6.08 16.57 0.88
C LEU A 139 -7.15 15.66 1.50
N ALA A 140 -8.34 16.20 1.75
CA ALA A 140 -9.46 15.42 2.30
C ALA A 140 -9.87 14.22 1.42
N LEU A 141 -9.71 14.32 0.09
CA LEU A 141 -10.00 13.23 -0.82
C LEU A 141 -8.88 12.17 -0.77
N CYS A 142 -7.62 12.59 -0.66
CA CYS A 142 -6.49 11.69 -0.43
C CYS A 142 -6.60 10.94 0.91
N CYS A 143 -6.98 11.61 1.99
CA CYS A 143 -7.13 10.98 3.30
C CYS A 143 -8.33 10.01 3.39
N LYS A 144 -9.32 10.16 2.49
CA LYS A 144 -10.46 9.24 2.39
C LYS A 144 -10.09 7.93 1.68
N GLY A 145 -9.14 8.00 0.73
CA GLY A 145 -8.58 6.86 -0.01
C GLY A 145 -7.81 5.91 0.90
#